data_AF-A0A1J4RKD0-F1
#
_entry.id   AF-A0A1J4RKD0-F1
#
_cell.length_a   1.000
_cell.length_b   1.000
_cell.length_c   1.000
_cell.angle_alpha   90.00
_cell.angle_beta   90.00
_cell.angle_gamma   90.00
#
_symmetry.space_group_name_H-M   'P 1'
#
loop_
_entity.id
_entity.type
_entity.pdbx_description
1 polymer ?
#
loop_
_entity_poly.entity_id
_entity_poly.type
_entity_poly.pdbx_seq_one_letter_code
_entity_poly.pdbx_strand_id
1 'polypeptide(L)'
;MDYLVQDLGEKSIAYKTLVIKDPSTLGIISNGLGLKILKELSENPSCAMDIARKLKEHEQKIYYHIRSLEKAGLIELIGTEGRTGGTAKIYGVNYQAVSFKIKEKGQEIDDIGLDNAELLKPFVENGKLNCKIIIGDTYSHGKYDAPSTEGPYIIDIILFLGKFLKKIEFPSYKLDTTVNETDLKGNLIIFGNHKTNIIVDRINEKLPIYFDPKTENMISKKTKETYKDPRIGGIVKCLNPFNENKELLLFCGIGMSGVQSAAIAFTKHMDEILEGFKANKCSARVVKGFDADGDNVIDSVKFLE
;
A
#
# COMPACT_ATOMS: atom_id res chain seq x y z
N MET A 1 -0.53 -20.59 -7.65
CA MET A 1 0.47 -19.92 -8.51
C MET A 1 1.49 -19.35 -7.56
N ASP A 2 2.74 -19.78 -7.69
CA ASP A 2 3.80 -19.45 -6.74
C ASP A 2 4.78 -18.44 -7.36
N TYR A 3 5.41 -17.62 -6.51
CA TYR A 3 6.42 -16.63 -6.91
C TYR A 3 7.68 -16.76 -6.06
N LEU A 4 8.84 -16.58 -6.70
CA LEU A 4 10.11 -16.27 -6.07
C LEU A 4 10.25 -14.74 -6.06
N VAL A 5 10.38 -14.14 -4.89
CA VAL A 5 10.54 -12.69 -4.75
C VAL A 5 11.99 -12.40 -4.40
N GLN A 6 12.62 -11.53 -5.20
CA GLN A 6 13.94 -10.98 -4.92
C GLN A 6 13.79 -9.52 -4.49
N ASP A 7 14.18 -9.24 -3.25
CA ASP A 7 14.25 -7.88 -2.72
C ASP A 7 15.60 -7.25 -3.10
N LEU A 8 15.56 -6.08 -3.73
CA LEU A 8 16.72 -5.29 -4.14
C LEU A 8 16.83 -3.97 -3.33
N GLY A 9 16.09 -3.84 -2.23
CA GLY A 9 16.03 -2.65 -1.39
C GLY A 9 14.95 -1.67 -1.86
N GLU A 10 15.25 -0.85 -2.87
CA GLU A 10 14.30 0.15 -3.39
C GLU A 10 13.16 -0.46 -4.24
N LYS A 11 13.33 -1.71 -4.67
CA LYS A 11 12.35 -2.43 -5.47
C LYS A 11 12.46 -3.92 -5.21
N SER A 12 11.36 -4.62 -5.46
CA SER A 12 11.33 -6.07 -5.48
C SER A 12 10.92 -6.57 -6.86
N ILE A 13 11.49 -7.71 -7.27
CA ILE A 13 11.14 -8.40 -8.51
C ILE A 13 10.53 -9.74 -8.17
N ALA A 14 9.31 -9.98 -8.68
CA ALA A 14 8.63 -11.26 -8.54
C ALA A 14 8.81 -12.09 -9.83
N TYR A 15 9.26 -13.32 -9.66
CA TYR A 15 9.41 -14.32 -10.72
C TYR A 15 8.37 -15.41 -10.51
N LYS A 16 7.49 -15.64 -11.48
CA LYS A 16 6.59 -16.81 -11.42
C LYS A 16 7.44 -18.07 -11.32
N THR A 17 7.20 -18.93 -10.33
CA THR A 17 8.06 -20.08 -10.08
C THR A 17 7.31 -21.41 -10.06
N LEU A 18 7.97 -22.46 -10.56
CA LEU A 18 7.58 -23.83 -10.28
C LEU A 18 8.24 -24.27 -8.97
N VAL A 19 7.43 -24.56 -7.95
CA VAL A 19 7.91 -25.16 -6.71
C VAL A 19 7.97 -26.68 -6.89
N ILE A 20 9.19 -27.21 -7.04
CA ILE A 20 9.41 -28.65 -7.19
C ILE A 20 9.32 -29.35 -5.83
N LYS A 21 8.63 -30.50 -5.79
CA LYS A 21 8.43 -31.32 -4.58
C LYS A 21 9.35 -32.54 -4.54
N ASP A 22 9.69 -33.08 -5.71
CA ASP A 22 10.59 -34.22 -5.85
C ASP A 22 12.03 -33.71 -6.07
N PRO A 23 12.99 -34.02 -5.17
CA PRO A 23 14.39 -33.68 -5.36
C PRO A 23 15.02 -34.26 -6.64
N SER A 24 14.48 -35.36 -7.18
CA SER A 24 15.01 -35.96 -8.41
C SER A 24 14.97 -35.00 -9.60
N THR A 25 14.02 -34.05 -9.61
CA THR A 25 13.89 -33.00 -10.61
C THR A 25 15.09 -32.07 -10.65
N LEU A 26 15.78 -31.85 -9.52
CA LEU A 26 17.03 -31.07 -9.50
C LEU A 26 18.11 -31.71 -10.38
N GLY A 27 18.17 -33.05 -10.40
CA GLY A 27 19.10 -33.81 -11.24
C GLY A 27 18.84 -33.65 -12.75
N ILE A 28 17.57 -33.45 -13.13
CA ILE A 28 17.16 -33.19 -14.52
C ILE A 28 17.66 -31.81 -14.96
N ILE A 29 17.54 -30.81 -14.08
CA ILE A 29 17.97 -29.43 -14.33
C ILE A 29 19.50 -29.30 -14.27
N SER A 30 20.17 -30.00 -13.36
CA SER A 30 21.63 -29.92 -13.21
C SER A 30 22.39 -30.57 -14.37
N ASN A 31 21.72 -31.32 -15.24
CA ASN A 31 22.31 -31.79 -16.48
C ASN A 31 22.53 -30.61 -17.44
N GLY A 32 23.78 -30.40 -17.87
CA GLY A 32 24.15 -29.30 -18.77
C GLY A 32 23.34 -29.23 -20.07
N LEU A 33 22.85 -30.36 -20.61
CA LEU A 33 21.97 -30.33 -21.78
C LEU A 33 20.51 -30.03 -21.42
N GLY A 34 20.00 -30.55 -20.30
CA GLY A 34 18.67 -30.26 -19.80
C GLY A 34 18.46 -28.77 -19.53
N LEU A 35 19.45 -28.13 -18.89
CA LEU A 35 19.42 -26.68 -18.63
C LEU A 35 19.44 -25.86 -19.92
N LYS A 36 20.22 -26.26 -20.93
CA LYS A 36 20.25 -25.58 -22.23
C LYS A 36 18.91 -25.65 -22.95
N ILE A 37 18.28 -26.83 -22.96
CA ILE A 37 16.93 -27.02 -23.54
C ILE A 37 15.91 -26.16 -22.79
N LEU A 38 15.95 -26.15 -21.46
CA LEU A 38 15.03 -25.37 -20.64
C LEU A 38 15.15 -23.86 -20.91
N LYS A 39 16.38 -23.34 -20.97
CA LYS A 39 16.63 -21.93 -21.32
C LYS A 39 16.13 -21.59 -22.72
N GLU A 40 16.43 -22.42 -23.70
CA GLU A 40 15.97 -22.24 -25.08
C GLU A 40 14.44 -22.17 -25.14
N LEU A 41 13.75 -23.11 -24.50
CA LEU A 41 12.29 -23.18 -24.46
C LEU A 41 11.63 -22.08 -23.62
N SER A 42 12.38 -21.45 -22.71
CA SER A 42 11.90 -20.30 -21.94
C SER A 42 11.89 -19.00 -22.75
N GLU A 43 12.75 -18.89 -23.75
CA GLU A 43 12.80 -17.75 -24.66
C GLU A 43 11.97 -17.98 -25.92
N ASN A 44 12.01 -19.21 -26.47
CA ASN A 44 11.40 -19.57 -27.74
C ASN A 44 10.74 -20.96 -27.67
N PRO A 45 9.40 -21.02 -27.47
CA PRO A 45 8.65 -22.26 -27.60
C PRO A 45 8.92 -22.93 -28.95
N SER A 46 9.29 -24.21 -28.95
CA SER A 46 9.71 -24.90 -30.16
C SER A 46 9.57 -26.42 -30.07
N CYS A 47 9.74 -27.11 -31.21
CA CYS A 47 9.71 -28.55 -31.28
C CYS A 47 11.09 -29.18 -31.00
N ALA A 48 11.10 -30.46 -30.62
CA ALA A 48 12.33 -31.20 -30.31
C ALA A 48 13.36 -31.16 -31.47
N MET A 49 12.91 -31.18 -32.73
CA MET A 49 13.82 -31.14 -33.89
C MET A 49 14.50 -29.79 -34.04
N ASP A 50 13.78 -28.69 -33.80
CA ASP A 50 14.34 -27.34 -33.92
C ASP A 50 15.37 -27.09 -32.81
N ILE A 51 15.09 -27.58 -31.60
CA ILE A 51 16.04 -27.58 -30.48
C ILE A 51 17.29 -28.40 -30.82
N ALA A 52 17.14 -29.60 -31.40
CA ALA A 52 18.26 -30.44 -31.81
C ALA A 52 19.17 -29.74 -32.83
N ARG A 53 18.57 -29.10 -33.84
CA ARG A 53 19.29 -28.33 -34.86
C ARG A 53 20.02 -27.14 -34.25
N LYS A 54 19.36 -26.38 -33.38
CA LYS A 54 19.92 -25.17 -32.75
C LYS A 54 21.05 -25.50 -31.78
N LEU A 55 20.88 -26.52 -30.96
CA LEU A 55 21.88 -26.97 -29.98
C LEU A 55 22.99 -27.85 -30.60
N LYS A 56 22.87 -28.23 -31.89
CA LYS A 56 23.79 -29.15 -32.60
C LYS A 56 23.96 -30.48 -31.86
N GLU A 57 22.85 -31.03 -31.36
CA GLU A 57 22.80 -32.26 -30.58
C GLU A 57 21.97 -33.33 -31.29
N HIS A 58 22.23 -34.61 -30.98
CA HIS A 58 21.52 -35.72 -31.60
C HIS A 58 20.03 -35.74 -31.21
N GLU A 59 19.14 -35.91 -32.18
CA GLU A 59 17.69 -35.81 -31.98
C GLU A 59 17.17 -36.73 -30.88
N GLN A 60 17.60 -38.00 -30.84
CA GLN A 60 17.16 -38.96 -29.82
C GLN A 60 17.49 -38.48 -28.39
N LYS A 61 18.61 -37.78 -28.23
CA LYS A 61 19.06 -37.23 -26.94
C LYS A 61 18.16 -36.06 -26.52
N ILE A 62 17.78 -35.20 -27.46
CA ILE A 62 16.80 -34.13 -27.21
C ILE A 62 15.43 -34.71 -26.87
N TYR A 63 14.93 -35.70 -27.62
CA TYR A 63 13.65 -36.36 -27.31
C TYR A 63 13.64 -37.02 -25.93
N TYR A 64 14.78 -37.54 -25.46
CA TYR A 64 14.90 -38.04 -24.10
C TYR A 64 14.74 -36.92 -23.06
N HIS A 65 15.45 -35.80 -23.25
CA HIS A 65 15.37 -34.67 -22.33
C HIS A 65 14.00 -33.98 -22.33
N ILE A 66 13.39 -33.78 -23.49
CA ILE A 66 12.04 -33.21 -23.61
C ILE A 66 11.04 -34.04 -22.80
N ARG A 67 11.06 -35.38 -22.96
CA ARG A 67 10.19 -36.28 -22.18
C ARG A 67 10.45 -36.19 -20.68
N SER A 68 11.72 -36.09 -20.27
CA SER A 68 12.10 -35.97 -18.86
C SER A 68 11.64 -34.64 -18.25
N LEU A 69 11.86 -33.53 -18.96
CA LEU A 69 11.43 -32.19 -18.57
C LEU A 69 9.91 -32.08 -18.50
N GLU A 70 9.20 -32.61 -19.51
CA GLU A 70 7.72 -32.61 -19.55
C GLU A 70 7.14 -33.41 -18.38
N LYS A 71 7.67 -34.60 -18.12
CA LYS A 71 7.25 -35.44 -16.99
C LYS A 71 7.48 -34.75 -15.64
N ALA A 72 8.54 -33.97 -15.52
CA ALA A 72 8.84 -33.19 -14.32
C ALA A 72 8.00 -31.91 -14.19
N GLY A 73 7.12 -31.62 -15.16
CA GLY A 73 6.34 -30.38 -15.22
C GLY A 73 7.19 -29.14 -15.54
N LEU A 74 8.43 -29.34 -16.00
CA LEU A 74 9.33 -28.24 -16.33
C LEU A 74 9.02 -27.61 -17.70
N ILE A 75 8.40 -28.36 -18.59
CA ILE A 75 7.88 -27.84 -19.85
C ILE A 75 6.48 -28.37 -20.06
N GLU A 76 5.71 -27.68 -20.88
CA GLU A 76 4.36 -28.09 -21.26
C GLU A 76 4.17 -28.05 -22.77
N LEU A 77 3.23 -28.83 -23.27
CA LEU A 77 2.79 -28.79 -24.66
C LEU A 77 1.92 -27.54 -24.87
N ILE A 78 2.47 -26.56 -25.58
CA ILE A 78 1.78 -25.29 -25.88
C ILE A 78 0.89 -25.44 -27.12
N GLY A 79 1.23 -26.36 -28.02
CA GLY A 79 0.42 -26.62 -29.20
C GLY A 79 1.05 -27.61 -30.15
N THR A 80 0.48 -27.68 -31.35
CA THR A 80 0.96 -28.53 -32.43
C THR A 80 0.98 -27.76 -33.74
N GLU A 81 2.02 -27.95 -34.54
CA GLU A 81 2.17 -27.32 -35.86
C GLU A 81 2.32 -28.37 -36.96
N GLY A 82 1.73 -28.12 -38.13
CA GLY A 82 1.98 -28.93 -39.32
C GLY A 82 3.37 -28.65 -39.89
N ARG A 83 4.16 -29.70 -40.14
CA ARG A 83 5.48 -29.64 -40.76
C ARG A 83 5.56 -30.64 -41.91
N THR A 84 6.53 -30.47 -42.81
CA THR A 84 6.75 -31.39 -43.93
C THR A 84 7.04 -32.79 -43.39
N GLY A 85 6.09 -33.72 -43.56
CA GLY A 85 6.19 -35.09 -43.06
C GLY A 85 5.44 -35.40 -41.75
N GLY A 86 4.68 -34.46 -41.17
CA GLY A 86 3.80 -34.76 -40.02
C GLY A 86 3.45 -33.57 -39.14
N THR A 87 3.00 -33.86 -37.92
CA THR A 87 2.65 -32.86 -36.90
C THR A 87 3.74 -32.77 -35.83
N ALA A 88 4.27 -31.58 -35.60
CA ALA A 88 5.26 -31.29 -34.58
C ALA A 88 4.61 -30.77 -33.29
N LYS A 89 5.00 -31.32 -32.14
CA LYS A 89 4.62 -30.80 -30.82
C LYS A 89 5.51 -29.63 -30.45
N ILE A 90 4.90 -28.52 -30.03
CA ILE A 90 5.59 -27.30 -29.58
C ILE A 90 5.55 -27.25 -28.07
N TYR A 91 6.72 -27.23 -27.45
CA TYR A 91 6.87 -27.14 -26.00
C TYR A 91 7.34 -25.76 -25.59
N GLY A 92 7.08 -25.37 -24.34
CA GLY A 92 7.67 -24.17 -23.74
C GLY A 92 7.62 -24.17 -22.22
N VAL A 93 8.15 -23.10 -21.62
CA VAL A 93 8.26 -22.94 -20.16
C VAL A 93 7.31 -21.84 -19.70
N ASN A 94 6.46 -22.15 -18.72
CA ASN A 94 5.40 -21.25 -18.24
C ASN A 94 5.74 -20.51 -16.95
N TYR A 95 7.01 -20.51 -16.54
CA TYR A 95 7.50 -19.92 -15.30
C TYR A 95 8.92 -19.36 -15.52
N GLN A 96 9.33 -18.40 -14.69
CA GLN A 96 10.58 -17.65 -14.80
C GLN A 96 11.67 -18.17 -13.85
N ALA A 97 11.30 -18.98 -12.86
CA ALA A 97 12.22 -19.58 -11.89
C ALA A 97 11.79 -20.99 -11.48
N VAL A 98 12.72 -21.82 -11.02
CA VAL A 98 12.43 -23.10 -10.36
C VAL A 98 12.89 -22.99 -8.90
N SER A 99 12.01 -23.33 -7.97
CA SER A 99 12.25 -23.22 -6.52
C SER A 99 12.10 -24.57 -5.82
N PHE A 100 12.87 -24.81 -4.78
CA PHE A 100 12.76 -25.99 -3.91
C PHE A 100 12.66 -25.54 -2.45
N LYS A 101 11.65 -26.02 -1.73
CA LYS A 101 11.42 -25.66 -0.32
C LYS A 101 12.22 -26.61 0.58
N ILE A 102 13.16 -26.06 1.35
CA ILE A 102 13.84 -26.81 2.42
C ILE A 102 12.91 -26.94 3.65
N LYS A 103 12.07 -25.92 3.90
CA LYS A 103 11.05 -25.91 4.95
C LYS A 103 9.69 -25.58 4.32
N GLU A 104 8.65 -26.28 4.73
CA GLU A 104 7.28 -26.02 4.26
C GLU A 104 6.69 -24.72 4.86
N LYS A 105 7.16 -24.33 6.05
CA LYS A 105 6.76 -23.07 6.69
C LYS A 105 7.72 -21.95 6.29
N GLY A 106 7.17 -20.89 5.71
CA GLY A 106 7.86 -19.63 5.43
C GLY A 106 7.55 -18.56 6.49
N GLN A 107 8.18 -17.41 6.33
CA GLN A 107 7.83 -16.17 7.03
C GLN A 107 6.78 -15.43 6.19
N GLU A 108 5.75 -14.87 6.84
CA GLU A 108 4.84 -13.95 6.18
C GLU A 108 5.62 -12.67 5.85
N ILE A 109 5.70 -12.34 4.57
CA ILE A 109 6.19 -11.05 4.09
C ILE A 109 4.95 -10.19 3.94
N ASP A 110 4.82 -9.15 4.75
CA ASP A 110 3.85 -8.09 4.45
C ASP A 110 4.36 -7.31 3.22
N ASP A 111 3.45 -6.85 2.37
CA ASP A 111 3.78 -6.21 1.08
C ASP A 111 4.96 -5.22 1.19
N ILE A 112 5.89 -5.35 0.24
CA ILE A 112 7.10 -4.52 0.12
C ILE A 112 6.70 -3.03 0.13
N GLY A 113 7.05 -2.32 1.20
CA GLY A 113 6.73 -0.90 1.40
C GLY A 113 6.31 -0.48 2.83
N LEU A 114 6.47 -1.35 3.83
CA LEU A 114 5.86 -1.22 5.15
C LEU A 114 6.77 -0.73 6.30
N ASP A 115 7.99 -0.27 6.02
CA ASP A 115 8.89 0.24 7.09
C ASP A 115 8.22 1.34 7.93
N ASN A 116 7.22 2.02 7.39
CA ASN A 116 6.52 3.11 8.06
C ASN A 116 5.07 2.81 8.52
N ALA A 117 4.70 1.53 8.61
CA ALA A 117 3.36 1.10 9.06
C ALA A 117 3.04 1.44 10.52
N GLU A 118 4.05 1.80 11.33
CA GLU A 118 3.89 2.08 12.75
C GLU A 118 2.88 3.20 13.01
N LEU A 119 2.88 4.24 12.15
CA LEU A 119 1.94 5.35 12.26
C LEU A 119 0.49 4.89 12.10
N LEU A 120 0.30 3.89 11.25
CA LEU A 120 -1.00 3.33 10.88
C LEU A 120 -1.52 2.30 11.86
N LYS A 121 -0.71 1.79 12.79
CA LYS A 121 -1.24 1.00 13.91
C LYS A 121 -1.92 1.92 14.92
N PRO A 122 -3.14 1.61 15.41
CA PRO A 122 -3.94 0.40 15.15
C PRO A 122 -4.98 0.53 14.02
N PHE A 123 -4.98 1.62 13.24
CA PHE A 123 -5.96 1.89 12.18
C PHE A 123 -5.92 0.89 11.01
N VAL A 124 -4.76 0.29 10.74
CA VAL A 124 -4.58 -0.78 9.76
C VAL A 124 -3.92 -1.98 10.44
N GLU A 125 -4.56 -3.15 10.37
CA GLU A 125 -4.07 -4.39 10.95
C GLU A 125 -4.26 -5.55 9.97
N ASN A 126 -3.20 -6.32 9.74
CA ASN A 126 -3.21 -7.52 8.87
C ASN A 126 -3.80 -7.25 7.47
N GLY A 127 -3.50 -6.09 6.90
CA GLY A 127 -4.02 -5.67 5.59
C GLY A 127 -5.51 -5.30 5.59
N LYS A 128 -6.10 -5.01 6.75
CA LYS A 128 -7.51 -4.60 6.88
C LYS A 128 -7.62 -3.28 7.63
N LEU A 129 -8.64 -2.51 7.28
CA LEU A 129 -9.00 -1.31 8.01
C LEU A 129 -9.60 -1.69 9.37
N ASN A 130 -9.01 -1.19 10.45
CA ASN A 130 -9.45 -1.38 11.83
C ASN A 130 -9.83 -0.03 12.46
N CYS A 131 -10.54 0.79 11.70
CA CYS A 131 -11.05 2.08 12.14
C CYS A 131 -12.30 2.48 11.37
N LYS A 132 -13.05 3.45 11.91
CA LYS A 132 -14.07 4.17 11.15
C LYS A 132 -13.44 5.43 10.56
N ILE A 133 -13.58 5.60 9.24
CA ILE A 133 -13.25 6.86 8.57
C ILE A 133 -14.46 7.77 8.64
N ILE A 134 -14.29 8.97 9.19
CA ILE A 134 -15.35 9.97 9.35
C ILE A 134 -14.96 11.22 8.55
N ILE A 135 -15.83 11.60 7.62
CA ILE A 135 -15.68 12.82 6.81
C ILE A 135 -16.86 13.75 7.08
N GLY A 136 -16.66 15.04 6.91
CA GLY A 136 -17.74 16.02 7.04
C GLY A 136 -18.77 15.90 5.90
N ASP A 137 -20.04 16.14 6.21
CA ASP A 137 -21.12 16.20 5.23
C ASP A 137 -20.99 17.44 4.32
N THR A 138 -21.26 17.26 3.03
CA THR A 138 -21.19 18.33 2.02
C THR A 138 -22.36 19.29 2.07
N TYR A 139 -23.45 18.93 2.76
CA TYR A 139 -24.55 19.84 3.05
C TYR A 139 -24.27 20.62 4.32
N SER A 140 -24.68 21.89 4.38
CA SER A 140 -24.54 22.69 5.60
C SER A 140 -25.32 22.07 6.76
N HIS A 141 -24.68 21.96 7.92
CA HIS A 141 -25.25 21.36 9.11
C HIS A 141 -24.46 21.78 10.36
N GLY A 142 -24.87 21.24 11.52
CA GLY A 142 -24.23 21.54 12.80
C GLY A 142 -24.48 22.97 13.27
N LYS A 143 -23.78 23.40 14.32
CA LYS A 143 -24.00 24.72 14.94
C LYS A 143 -23.43 25.89 14.15
N TYR A 144 -22.58 25.61 13.16
CA TYR A 144 -21.90 26.62 12.33
C TYR A 144 -22.48 26.74 10.92
N ASP A 145 -23.44 25.89 10.55
CA ASP A 145 -24.07 25.86 9.24
C ASP A 145 -23.05 25.83 8.07
N ALA A 146 -21.97 25.05 8.25
CA ALA A 146 -20.83 25.01 7.35
C ALA A 146 -20.75 23.66 6.63
N PRO A 147 -20.66 23.63 5.29
CA PRO A 147 -20.46 22.39 4.55
C PRO A 147 -18.99 21.99 4.53
N SER A 148 -18.74 20.69 4.47
CA SER A 148 -17.43 20.11 4.18
C SER A 148 -17.05 20.28 2.72
N THR A 149 -15.83 20.70 2.45
CA THR A 149 -15.26 20.95 1.11
C THR A 149 -13.91 20.29 0.92
N GLU A 150 -13.38 19.60 1.93
CA GLU A 150 -12.03 19.05 1.98
C GLU A 150 -11.88 17.73 1.21
N GLY A 151 -12.97 17.21 0.64
CA GLY A 151 -13.03 15.94 -0.11
C GLY A 151 -11.87 15.68 -1.07
N PRO A 152 -11.48 16.63 -1.96
CA PRO A 152 -10.38 16.42 -2.89
C PRO A 152 -9.05 16.03 -2.23
N TYR A 153 -8.74 16.60 -1.08
CA TYR A 153 -7.46 16.38 -0.38
C TYR A 153 -7.46 15.11 0.49
N ILE A 154 -8.66 14.64 0.86
CA ILE A 154 -8.81 13.35 1.55
C ILE A 154 -8.40 12.20 0.61
N ILE A 155 -8.62 12.33 -0.70
CA ILE A 155 -8.33 11.29 -1.69
C ILE A 155 -6.87 10.83 -1.63
N ASP A 156 -5.91 11.77 -1.56
CA ASP A 156 -4.49 11.42 -1.52
C ASP A 156 -4.13 10.61 -0.27
N ILE A 157 -4.71 10.97 0.88
CA ILE A 157 -4.53 10.23 2.13
C ILE A 157 -5.15 8.84 2.02
N ILE A 158 -6.34 8.72 1.44
CA ILE A 158 -7.03 7.43 1.29
C ILE A 158 -6.29 6.52 0.30
N LEU A 159 -5.80 7.04 -0.83
CA LEU A 159 -4.98 6.28 -1.78
C LEU A 159 -3.69 5.78 -1.13
N PHE A 160 -3.07 6.64 -0.33
CA PHE A 160 -1.90 6.27 0.46
C PHE A 160 -2.22 5.15 1.46
N LEU A 161 -3.30 5.25 2.23
CA LEU A 161 -3.76 4.20 3.15
C LEU A 161 -4.07 2.89 2.41
N GLY A 162 -4.60 2.99 1.19
CA GLY A 162 -4.90 1.84 0.33
C GLY A 162 -3.70 0.94 0.03
N LYS A 163 -2.48 1.48 0.04
CA LYS A 163 -1.23 0.71 -0.12
C LYS A 163 -1.04 -0.38 0.94
N PHE A 164 -1.70 -0.22 2.09
CA PHE A 164 -1.58 -1.10 3.24
C PHE A 164 -2.78 -2.04 3.40
N LEU A 165 -3.72 -2.04 2.45
CA LEU A 165 -4.95 -2.83 2.52
C LEU A 165 -4.94 -3.96 1.48
N LYS A 166 -5.18 -5.20 1.94
CA LYS A 166 -5.41 -6.39 1.10
C LYS A 166 -6.87 -6.48 0.64
N LYS A 167 -7.79 -5.89 1.41
CA LYS A 167 -9.23 -5.85 1.11
C LYS A 167 -9.85 -4.55 1.65
N ILE A 168 -10.77 -3.98 0.88
CA ILE A 168 -11.58 -2.82 1.27
C ILE A 168 -13.04 -3.27 1.42
N GLU A 169 -13.68 -2.85 2.51
CA GLU A 169 -15.12 -3.04 2.71
C GLU A 169 -15.86 -1.75 2.34
N PHE A 170 -16.98 -1.88 1.65
CA PHE A 170 -17.78 -0.75 1.17
C PHE A 170 -19.10 -0.64 1.97
N PRO A 171 -19.49 0.57 2.43
CA PRO A 171 -18.70 1.80 2.42
C PRO A 171 -17.60 1.79 3.51
N SER A 172 -16.42 2.33 3.18
CA SER A 172 -15.28 2.42 4.11
C SER A 172 -15.32 3.66 5.02
N TYR A 173 -16.29 4.55 4.81
CA TYR A 173 -16.45 5.81 5.52
C TYR A 173 -17.89 6.00 6.03
N LYS A 174 -18.06 6.97 6.93
CA LYS A 174 -19.35 7.55 7.30
C LYS A 174 -19.26 9.07 7.25
N LEU A 175 -20.38 9.71 6.91
CA LEU A 175 -20.55 11.14 7.12
C LEU A 175 -20.71 11.39 8.62
N ASP A 176 -20.11 12.45 9.13
CA ASP A 176 -20.19 12.87 10.52
C ASP A 176 -21.65 13.01 11.02
N THR A 177 -22.59 13.42 10.16
CA THR A 177 -24.04 13.46 10.39
C THR A 177 -24.71 12.09 10.59
N THR A 178 -24.07 11.02 10.13
CA THR A 178 -24.59 9.63 10.15
C THR A 178 -23.87 8.71 11.14
N VAL A 179 -22.82 9.22 11.78
CA VAL A 179 -22.07 8.50 12.81
C VAL A 179 -22.90 8.36 14.07
N ASN A 180 -22.92 7.16 14.66
CA ASN A 180 -23.60 6.91 15.94
C ASN A 180 -22.60 6.68 17.08
N GLU A 181 -23.09 6.62 18.31
CA GLU A 181 -22.23 6.44 19.51
C GLU A 181 -21.45 5.12 19.51
N THR A 182 -21.96 4.05 18.88
CA THR A 182 -21.22 2.79 18.79
C THR A 182 -20.04 2.88 17.83
N ASP A 183 -20.19 3.61 16.71
CA ASP A 183 -19.09 3.86 15.77
C ASP A 183 -17.95 4.62 16.47
N LEU A 184 -18.29 5.62 17.30
CA LEU A 184 -17.34 6.46 18.02
C LEU A 184 -16.49 5.70 19.05
N LYS A 185 -16.90 4.50 19.48
CA LYS A 185 -16.13 3.70 20.45
C LYS A 185 -14.97 2.92 19.82
N GLY A 186 -14.81 2.92 18.48
CA GLY A 186 -13.72 2.25 17.76
C GLY A 186 -12.45 3.10 17.61
N ASN A 187 -11.47 2.64 16.82
CA ASN A 187 -10.42 3.55 16.33
C ASN A 187 -11.00 4.46 15.24
N LEU A 188 -10.57 5.71 15.17
CA LEU A 188 -11.16 6.72 14.30
C LEU A 188 -10.10 7.38 13.43
N ILE A 189 -10.35 7.48 12.12
CA ILE A 189 -9.68 8.47 11.27
C ILE A 189 -10.71 9.55 10.94
N ILE A 190 -10.42 10.80 11.28
CA ILE A 190 -11.34 11.91 11.09
C ILE A 190 -10.69 12.98 10.21
N PHE A 191 -11.49 13.60 9.35
CA PHE A 191 -11.06 14.69 8.47
C PHE A 191 -11.89 15.96 8.70
N GLY A 192 -11.25 17.11 8.57
CA GLY A 192 -11.89 18.43 8.64
C GLY A 192 -11.57 19.19 9.92
N ASN A 193 -12.33 20.25 10.19
CA ASN A 193 -12.15 21.08 11.38
C ASN A 193 -13.46 21.21 12.18
N HIS A 194 -13.43 21.99 13.27
CA HIS A 194 -14.59 22.14 14.16
C HIS A 194 -15.84 22.74 13.50
N LYS A 195 -15.73 23.39 12.33
CA LYS A 195 -16.88 23.90 11.58
C LYS A 195 -17.44 22.87 10.61
N THR A 196 -16.57 22.16 9.91
CA THR A 196 -16.94 21.27 8.80
C THR A 196 -17.16 19.83 9.22
N ASN A 197 -16.83 19.47 10.47
CA ASN A 197 -17.04 18.14 11.01
C ASN A 197 -17.54 18.20 12.48
N ILE A 198 -18.78 17.76 12.72
CA ILE A 198 -19.41 17.82 14.04
C ILE A 198 -18.71 16.95 15.09
N ILE A 199 -18.03 15.88 14.66
CA ILE A 199 -17.27 15.02 15.59
C ILE A 199 -16.00 15.75 16.03
N VAL A 200 -15.34 16.49 15.13
CA VAL A 200 -14.18 17.33 15.48
C VAL A 200 -14.61 18.43 16.46
N ASP A 201 -15.76 19.07 16.25
CA ASP A 201 -16.31 20.07 17.18
C ASP A 201 -16.50 19.50 18.60
N ARG A 202 -17.12 18.31 18.71
CA ARG A 202 -17.36 17.62 19.99
C ARG A 202 -16.09 17.33 20.79
N ILE A 203 -14.96 17.15 20.11
CA ILE A 203 -13.67 16.80 20.73
C ILE A 203 -12.66 17.94 20.70
N ASN A 204 -13.01 19.10 20.13
CA ASN A 204 -12.08 20.19 19.83
C ASN A 204 -11.22 20.58 21.05
N GLU A 205 -11.85 20.79 22.21
CA GLU A 205 -11.15 21.14 23.45
C GLU A 205 -10.32 20.01 24.06
N LYS A 206 -10.45 18.77 23.59
CA LYS A 206 -9.70 17.60 24.09
C LYS A 206 -8.45 17.32 23.26
N LEU A 207 -8.37 17.84 22.05
CA LEU A 207 -7.25 17.63 21.13
C LEU A 207 -5.99 18.40 21.56
N PRO A 208 -4.77 17.94 21.20
CA PRO A 208 -3.51 18.64 21.47
C PRO A 208 -3.38 19.97 20.71
N ILE A 209 -4.06 20.10 19.57
CA ILE A 209 -4.32 21.35 18.85
C ILE A 209 -5.84 21.55 18.81
N TYR A 210 -6.32 22.77 18.98
CA TYR A 210 -7.75 23.08 18.94
C TYR A 210 -8.01 24.33 18.10
N PHE A 211 -9.23 24.47 17.61
CA PHE A 211 -9.67 25.65 16.87
C PHE A 211 -10.42 26.59 17.79
N ASP A 212 -10.04 27.86 17.81
CA ASP A 212 -10.78 28.88 18.56
C ASP A 212 -12.14 29.15 17.88
N PRO A 213 -13.29 28.96 18.57
CA PRO A 213 -14.60 29.14 17.95
C PRO A 213 -14.93 30.55 17.47
N LYS A 214 -14.22 31.57 17.96
CA LYS A 214 -14.46 32.98 17.62
C LYS A 214 -13.53 33.45 16.51
N THR A 215 -12.28 33.02 16.53
CA THR A 215 -11.24 33.50 15.61
C THR A 215 -10.87 32.49 14.54
N GLU A 216 -11.28 31.23 14.69
CA GLU A 216 -11.04 30.10 13.78
C GLU A 216 -9.56 29.71 13.64
N ASN A 217 -8.71 30.36 14.42
CA ASN A 217 -7.29 30.07 14.47
C ASN A 217 -7.04 28.69 15.11
N MET A 218 -6.03 28.00 14.62
CA MET A 218 -5.54 26.78 15.23
C MET A 218 -4.55 27.13 16.35
N ILE A 219 -4.73 26.56 17.54
CA ILE A 219 -3.91 26.84 18.71
C ILE A 219 -3.29 25.54 19.21
N SER A 220 -1.97 25.53 19.38
CA SER A 220 -1.26 24.40 19.99
C SER A 220 -1.27 24.50 21.51
N LYS A 221 -1.68 23.43 22.20
CA LYS A 221 -1.60 23.39 23.65
C LYS A 221 -0.18 23.23 24.17
N LYS A 222 0.70 22.61 23.38
CA LYS A 222 2.09 22.35 23.74
C LYS A 222 2.92 23.62 23.65
N THR A 223 2.87 24.31 22.51
CA THR A 223 3.70 25.50 22.25
C THR A 223 3.00 26.81 22.61
N LYS A 224 1.67 26.81 22.77
CA LYS A 224 0.82 28.01 22.93
C LYS A 224 0.80 28.92 21.70
N GLU A 225 1.39 28.48 20.59
CA GLU A 225 1.37 29.20 19.33
C GLU A 225 -0.05 29.25 18.74
N THR A 226 -0.34 30.38 18.09
CA THR A 226 -1.61 30.63 17.40
C THR A 226 -1.33 30.77 15.91
N TYR A 227 -1.81 29.81 15.14
CA TYR A 227 -1.69 29.77 13.68
C TYR A 227 -2.95 30.34 13.04
N LYS A 228 -2.77 31.16 12.01
CA LYS A 228 -3.86 31.93 11.35
C LYS A 228 -3.95 31.73 9.84
N ASP A 229 -2.91 31.14 9.25
CA ASP A 229 -2.79 31.02 7.80
C ASP A 229 -3.66 29.85 7.30
N PRO A 230 -4.51 30.04 6.27
CA PRO A 230 -5.36 28.96 5.73
C PRO A 230 -4.60 27.70 5.29
N ARG A 231 -3.32 27.84 4.92
CA ARG A 231 -2.42 26.74 4.53
C ARG A 231 -1.86 25.97 5.73
N ILE A 232 -2.30 26.27 6.95
CA ILE A 232 -1.91 25.54 8.14
C ILE A 232 -2.74 24.26 8.27
N GLY A 233 -2.04 23.14 8.21
CA GLY A 233 -2.54 21.80 8.44
C GLY A 233 -2.10 21.23 9.78
N GLY A 234 -2.85 20.27 10.28
CA GLY A 234 -2.57 19.53 11.50
C GLY A 234 -2.77 18.04 11.28
N ILE A 235 -1.82 17.25 11.76
CA ILE A 235 -1.93 15.78 11.87
C ILE A 235 -1.86 15.44 13.35
N VAL A 236 -2.93 14.86 13.88
CA VAL A 236 -3.06 14.58 15.31
C VAL A 236 -3.23 13.09 15.51
N LYS A 237 -2.40 12.50 16.38
CA LYS A 237 -2.56 11.13 16.87
C LYS A 237 -2.68 11.15 18.38
N CYS A 238 -3.80 10.64 18.90
CA CYS A 238 -4.05 10.58 20.33
C CYS A 238 -4.97 9.42 20.71
N LEU A 239 -5.18 9.21 22.01
CA LEU A 239 -6.26 8.35 22.48
C LEU A 239 -7.62 8.91 22.03
N ASN A 240 -8.52 8.02 21.67
CA ASN A 240 -9.87 8.38 21.24
C ASN A 240 -10.64 8.98 22.44
N PRO A 241 -11.09 10.24 22.37
CA PRO A 241 -11.81 10.89 23.48
C PRO A 241 -13.16 10.27 23.84
N PHE A 242 -13.68 9.37 23.01
CA PHE A 242 -14.90 8.59 23.28
C PHE A 242 -14.60 7.21 23.89
N ASN A 243 -13.37 6.71 23.78
CA ASN A 243 -12.90 5.45 24.34
C ASN A 243 -11.36 5.44 24.46
N GLU A 244 -10.84 5.57 25.68
CA GLU A 244 -9.38 5.69 25.93
C GLU A 244 -8.57 4.43 25.56
N ASN A 245 -9.23 3.30 25.31
CA ASN A 245 -8.58 2.07 24.83
C ASN A 245 -8.42 2.01 23.31
N LYS A 246 -8.84 3.06 22.60
CA LYS A 246 -8.76 3.17 21.14
C LYS A 246 -8.03 4.45 20.76
N GLU A 247 -7.64 4.54 19.50
CA GLU A 247 -6.88 5.67 18.98
C GLU A 247 -7.67 6.50 17.97
N LEU A 248 -7.28 7.77 17.86
CA LEU A 248 -7.79 8.73 16.92
C LEU A 248 -6.63 9.31 16.12
N LEU A 249 -6.77 9.29 14.79
CA LEU A 249 -5.94 10.01 13.85
C LEU A 249 -6.79 11.09 13.18
N LEU A 250 -6.43 12.35 13.32
CA LEU A 250 -7.16 13.48 12.75
C LEU A 250 -6.28 14.23 11.77
N PHE A 251 -6.82 14.49 10.59
CA PHE A 251 -6.28 15.39 9.59
C PHE A 251 -7.17 16.63 9.52
N CYS A 252 -6.62 17.76 9.94
CA CYS A 252 -7.38 19.02 10.03
C CYS A 252 -6.60 20.17 9.41
N GLY A 253 -7.29 21.26 9.11
CA GLY A 253 -6.69 22.49 8.61
C GLY A 253 -7.54 23.70 8.99
N ILE A 254 -6.91 24.88 9.05
CA ILE A 254 -7.66 26.13 9.20
C ILE A 254 -8.59 26.31 8.00
N GLY A 255 -8.10 26.05 6.79
CA GLY A 255 -8.90 25.91 5.59
C GLY A 255 -8.61 24.62 4.83
N MET A 256 -9.25 24.49 3.67
CA MET A 256 -9.06 23.41 2.70
C MET A 256 -7.58 23.16 2.36
N SER A 257 -6.82 24.23 2.08
CA SER A 257 -5.39 24.17 1.78
C SER A 257 -4.54 23.70 2.97
N GLY A 258 -5.03 23.86 4.19
CA GLY A 258 -4.44 23.28 5.39
C GLY A 258 -4.56 21.76 5.39
N VAL A 259 -5.72 21.20 5.03
CA VAL A 259 -5.89 19.75 4.88
C VAL A 259 -5.01 19.20 3.76
N GLN A 260 -4.88 19.93 2.64
CA GLN A 260 -3.90 19.61 1.59
C GLN A 260 -2.47 19.55 2.13
N SER A 261 -2.07 20.52 2.95
CA SER A 261 -0.74 20.55 3.58
C SER A 261 -0.53 19.33 4.49
N ALA A 262 -1.55 18.95 5.28
CA ALA A 262 -1.51 17.74 6.09
C ALA A 262 -1.40 16.47 5.22
N ALA A 263 -2.11 16.41 4.09
CA ALA A 263 -2.02 15.28 3.15
C ALA A 263 -0.62 15.13 2.56
N ILE A 264 0.01 16.22 2.12
CA ILE A 264 1.38 16.20 1.58
C ILE A 264 2.38 15.77 2.64
N ALA A 265 2.28 16.32 3.85
CA ALA A 265 3.13 15.92 4.97
C ALA A 265 2.98 14.43 5.28
N PHE A 266 1.75 13.91 5.34
CA PHE A 266 1.48 12.51 5.66
C PHE A 266 1.96 11.54 4.58
N THR A 267 1.80 11.90 3.31
CA THR A 267 2.11 11.01 2.18
C THR A 267 3.57 11.07 1.73
N LYS A 268 4.27 12.19 1.96
CA LYS A 268 5.66 12.39 1.52
C LYS A 268 6.68 12.47 2.67
N HIS A 269 6.27 12.83 3.89
CA HIS A 269 7.17 13.13 5.03
C HIS A 269 6.79 12.33 6.29
N MET A 270 6.42 11.06 6.12
CA MET A 270 5.89 10.25 7.21
C MET A 270 6.93 9.93 8.29
N ASP A 271 8.21 9.83 7.91
CA ASP A 271 9.32 9.61 8.86
C ASP A 271 9.46 10.78 9.83
N GLU A 272 9.41 12.01 9.29
CA GLU A 272 9.43 13.22 10.11
C GLU A 272 8.24 13.22 11.07
N ILE A 273 7.02 12.86 10.63
CA ILE A 273 5.83 12.76 11.50
C ILE A 273 6.06 11.76 12.63
N LEU A 274 6.56 10.57 12.30
CA LEU A 274 6.84 9.48 13.24
C LEU A 274 7.85 9.90 14.32
N GLU A 275 8.92 10.59 13.95
CA GLU A 275 9.91 11.12 14.91
C GLU A 275 9.25 12.04 15.94
N GLY A 276 8.36 12.93 15.51
CA GLY A 276 7.65 13.81 16.44
C GLY A 276 6.62 13.09 17.31
N PHE A 277 6.02 12.00 16.84
CA PHE A 277 5.05 11.20 17.60
C PHE A 277 5.71 10.26 18.61
N LYS A 278 6.91 9.75 18.33
CA LYS A 278 7.67 8.91 19.28
C LYS A 278 7.91 9.60 20.62
N ALA A 279 7.88 10.93 20.66
CA ALA A 279 8.04 11.70 21.88
C ALA A 279 6.83 11.66 22.84
N ASN A 280 5.59 11.37 22.38
CA ASN A 280 4.38 11.43 23.23
C ASN A 280 3.19 10.60 22.69
N LYS A 281 2.41 9.96 23.59
CA LYS A 281 1.18 9.19 23.27
C LYS A 281 0.02 10.04 22.69
N CYS A 282 0.05 11.36 22.92
CA CYS A 282 -0.90 12.32 22.37
C CYS A 282 -0.08 13.45 21.75
N SER A 283 -0.06 13.50 20.43
CA SER A 283 0.85 14.37 19.67
C SER A 283 0.14 15.00 18.48
N ALA A 284 0.54 16.23 18.17
CA ALA A 284 0.17 16.93 16.95
C ALA A 284 1.44 17.28 16.17
N ARG A 285 1.35 17.24 14.85
CA ARG A 285 2.29 17.92 13.95
C ARG A 285 1.55 19.03 13.24
N VAL A 286 2.08 20.24 13.32
CA VAL A 286 1.52 21.40 12.61
C VAL A 286 2.41 21.67 11.42
N VAL A 287 1.81 21.79 10.24
CA VAL A 287 2.52 22.01 8.98
C VAL A 287 1.97 23.22 8.26
N LYS A 288 2.82 23.93 7.52
CA LYS A 288 2.42 24.96 6.58
C LYS A 288 2.76 24.53 5.16
N GLY A 289 1.78 24.60 4.27
CA GLY A 289 1.98 24.40 2.84
C GLY A 289 2.60 25.60 2.14
N PHE A 290 3.48 25.34 1.20
CA PHE A 290 4.09 26.31 0.29
C PHE A 290 3.86 25.90 -1.15
N ASP A 291 3.84 26.91 -2.00
CA ASP A 291 3.83 26.80 -3.45
C ASP A 291 5.24 27.24 -3.87
N ALA A 292 6.14 26.29 -4.10
CA ALA A 292 7.55 26.55 -4.34
C ALA A 292 7.83 26.87 -5.80
N ASP A 293 7.04 26.34 -6.74
CA ASP A 293 7.18 26.58 -8.18
C ASP A 293 6.28 27.71 -8.73
N GLY A 294 5.33 28.20 -7.94
CA GLY A 294 4.51 29.38 -8.22
C GLY A 294 3.26 29.09 -9.05
N ASP A 295 2.81 27.83 -9.14
CA ASP A 295 1.65 27.43 -9.93
C ASP A 295 0.30 27.54 -9.18
N ASN A 296 0.32 28.03 -7.93
CA ASN A 296 -0.78 28.09 -6.97
C ASN A 296 -1.21 26.74 -6.39
N VAL A 297 -0.43 25.69 -6.56
CA VAL A 297 -0.62 24.39 -5.93
C VAL A 297 0.37 24.26 -4.77
N ILE A 298 -0.07 23.66 -3.66
CA ILE A 298 0.86 23.33 -2.58
C ILE A 298 1.67 22.11 -3.04
N ASP A 299 2.98 22.29 -3.18
CA ASP A 299 3.92 21.25 -3.63
C ASP A 299 4.84 20.75 -2.51
N SER A 300 4.96 21.55 -1.44
CA SER A 300 5.92 21.41 -0.36
C SER A 300 5.33 21.84 0.98
N VAL A 301 5.89 21.33 2.07
CA VAL A 301 5.43 21.62 3.43
C VAL A 301 6.60 21.89 4.36
N LYS A 302 6.36 22.70 5.38
CA LYS A 302 7.29 22.90 6.50
C LYS A 302 6.62 22.54 7.82
N PHE A 303 7.27 21.71 8.62
CA PHE A 303 6.86 21.45 9.99
C PHE A 303 7.13 22.67 10.88
N LEU A 304 6.12 23.06 11.65
CA LEU A 304 6.17 24.14 12.62
C LEU A 304 6.19 23.63 14.07
N GLU A 305 5.68 22.41 14.27
CA GLU A 305 5.70 21.63 15.51
C GLU A 305 5.79 20.14 15.19
#